data_AF-A0A8B0SFT1-F1
#
_entry.id   AF-A0A8B0SFT1-F1
#
_cell.length_a   1.000
_cell.length_b   1.000
_cell.length_c   1.000
_cell.angle_alpha   90.00
_cell.angle_beta   90.00
_cell.angle_gamma   90.00
#
_symmetry.space_group_name_H-M   'P 1'
#
loop_
_entity.id
_entity.type
_entity.pdbx_description
1 polymer ?
#
loop_
_entity_poly.entity_id
_entity_poly.type
_entity_poly.pdbx_seq_one_letter_code
_entity_poly.pdbx_strand_id
1 'polypeptide(L)'
;MNKQQRAQQAEQLIKDYAFGSSLTGFIPIPLLDTLGLIGVQRVMLMRLSKLYSVPFSKNLAKAWIATLMTGLAPKAATPLVGSFLKLIPGIGTLAGGATTAALGGASTYAVGRVFQQHFEQGGTLENFDPDKAKGTFVAELNQGVRQQTTLKNKLTGTSR
;
A
#
# COMPACT_ATOMS: atom_id res chain seq x y z
N MET A 1 -7.19 -16.13 -19.74
CA MET A 1 -6.87 -14.70 -19.64
C MET A 1 -5.42 -14.49 -20.07
N ASN A 2 -5.15 -13.58 -21.02
CA ASN A 2 -3.78 -13.31 -21.45
C ASN A 2 -3.01 -12.50 -20.38
N LYS A 3 -1.67 -12.40 -20.50
CA LYS A 3 -0.82 -11.75 -19.47
C LYS A 3 -1.19 -10.28 -19.26
N GLN A 4 -1.48 -9.54 -20.33
CA GLN A 4 -1.80 -8.12 -20.28
C GLN A 4 -3.15 -7.85 -19.58
N GLN A 5 -4.19 -8.61 -19.94
CA GLN A 5 -5.51 -8.51 -19.31
C GLN A 5 -5.44 -8.81 -17.81
N ARG A 6 -4.65 -9.82 -17.41
CA ARG A 6 -4.46 -10.16 -16.00
C ARG A 6 -3.74 -9.05 -15.24
N ALA A 7 -2.70 -8.47 -15.81
CA ALA A 7 -1.96 -7.37 -15.20
C ALA A 7 -2.85 -6.13 -15.02
N GLN A 8 -3.68 -5.82 -16.01
CA GLN A 8 -4.66 -4.71 -15.93
C GLN A 8 -5.73 -4.97 -14.86
N GLN A 9 -6.27 -6.18 -14.78
CA GLN A 9 -7.23 -6.54 -13.73
C GLN A 9 -6.61 -6.49 -12.33
N ALA A 10 -5.36 -6.93 -12.19
CA ALA A 10 -4.63 -6.84 -10.94
C ALA A 10 -4.43 -5.38 -10.53
N GLU A 11 -4.00 -4.54 -11.47
CA GLU A 11 -3.78 -3.12 -11.22
C GLU A 11 -5.08 -2.39 -10.84
N GLN A 12 -6.19 -2.66 -11.53
CA GLN A 12 -7.48 -2.08 -11.19
C GLN A 12 -7.92 -2.49 -9.79
N LEU A 13 -7.80 -3.77 -9.46
CA LEU A 13 -8.11 -4.27 -8.13
C LEU A 13 -7.27 -3.58 -7.06
N ILE A 14 -5.97 -3.40 -7.28
CA ILE A 14 -5.09 -2.71 -6.33
C ILE A 14 -5.53 -1.25 -6.15
N LYS A 15 -5.90 -0.55 -7.23
CA LYS A 15 -6.39 0.83 -7.18
C LYS A 15 -7.69 0.95 -6.40
N ASP A 16 -8.63 0.03 -6.59
CA ASP A 16 -9.92 0.03 -5.88
C ASP A 16 -9.71 -0.11 -4.35
N TYR A 17 -8.84 -1.05 -3.94
CA TYR A 17 -8.51 -1.26 -2.53
C TYR A 17 -7.68 -0.10 -1.96
N ALA A 18 -6.74 0.47 -2.73
CA ALA A 18 -5.98 1.65 -2.31
C ALA A 18 -6.88 2.88 -2.12
N PHE A 19 -7.84 3.09 -3.03
CA PHE A 19 -8.83 4.15 -2.92
C PHE A 19 -9.74 3.94 -1.69
N GLY A 20 -10.21 2.71 -1.49
CA GLY A 20 -10.97 2.33 -0.28
C GLY A 20 -10.19 2.59 1.01
N SER A 21 -8.90 2.22 1.06
CA SER A 21 -8.01 2.48 2.20
C SER A 21 -7.85 3.97 2.52
N SER A 22 -7.84 4.82 1.49
CA SER A 22 -7.80 6.27 1.67
C SER A 22 -9.09 6.86 2.21
N LEU A 23 -10.24 6.24 1.92
CA LEU A 23 -11.53 6.61 2.51
C LEU A 23 -11.66 6.10 3.95
N THR A 24 -11.13 4.91 4.27
CA THR A 24 -11.13 4.40 5.65
C THR A 24 -10.24 5.19 6.59
N GLY A 25 -9.23 5.92 6.08
CA GLY A 25 -8.43 6.87 6.86
C GLY A 25 -9.22 8.08 7.42
N PHE A 26 -10.52 8.17 7.12
CA PHE A 26 -11.45 9.17 7.64
C PHE A 26 -12.28 8.69 8.85
N ILE A 27 -12.24 7.40 9.20
CA ILE A 27 -12.92 6.85 10.39
C ILE A 27 -11.89 6.77 11.52
N PRO A 28 -11.94 7.61 12.57
CA PRO A 28 -10.92 7.62 13.61
C PRO A 28 -11.28 6.57 14.68
N ILE A 29 -10.99 5.30 14.46
CA ILE A 29 -11.06 4.29 15.52
C ILE A 29 -9.67 3.65 15.71
N PRO A 30 -8.87 4.10 16.70
CA PRO A 30 -7.45 3.78 16.86
C PRO A 30 -7.07 2.28 16.88
N LEU A 31 -8.01 1.38 17.19
CA LEU A 31 -7.79 -0.09 17.19
C LEU A 31 -8.43 -0.82 16.00
N LEU A 32 -9.49 -0.26 15.41
CA LEU A 32 -10.08 -0.78 14.16
C LEU A 32 -9.31 -0.31 12.92
N ASP A 33 -8.57 0.80 12.99
CA ASP A 33 -7.83 1.36 11.85
C ASP A 33 -6.65 0.48 11.41
N THR A 34 -5.95 -0.15 12.35
CA THR A 34 -4.81 -1.04 12.05
C THR A 34 -5.26 -2.45 11.66
N LEU A 35 -6.27 -3.01 12.34
CA LEU A 35 -6.89 -4.29 12.00
C LEU A 35 -7.70 -4.21 10.70
N GLY A 36 -8.33 -3.06 10.45
CA GLY A 36 -9.04 -2.71 9.23
C GLY A 36 -8.07 -2.58 8.06
N LEU A 37 -6.99 -1.82 8.17
CA LEU A 37 -6.01 -1.66 7.09
C LEU A 37 -5.32 -2.99 6.72
N ILE A 38 -4.89 -3.77 7.73
CA ILE A 38 -4.34 -5.11 7.48
C ILE A 38 -5.42 -6.05 6.91
N GLY A 39 -6.68 -5.89 7.33
CA GLY A 39 -7.81 -6.62 6.78
C GLY A 39 -8.05 -6.32 5.30
N VAL A 40 -8.07 -5.05 4.92
CA VAL A 40 -8.24 -4.57 3.55
C VAL A 40 -7.09 -5.07 2.66
N GLN A 41 -5.84 -4.89 3.10
CA GLN A 41 -4.67 -5.39 2.36
C GLN A 41 -4.65 -6.92 2.23
N ARG A 42 -5.12 -7.64 3.25
CA ARG A 42 -5.24 -9.11 3.21
C ARG A 42 -6.31 -9.58 2.21
N VAL A 43 -7.48 -8.95 2.19
CA VAL A 43 -8.53 -9.30 1.22
C VAL A 43 -8.08 -8.97 -0.20
N MET A 44 -7.41 -7.82 -0.39
CA MET A 44 -6.77 -7.49 -1.66
C MET A 44 -5.79 -8.59 -2.09
N LEU A 45 -4.90 -9.02 -1.19
CA LEU A 45 -3.92 -10.05 -1.48
C LEU A 45 -4.55 -11.41 -1.77
N MET A 46 -5.63 -11.78 -1.06
CA MET A 46 -6.43 -12.98 -1.36
C MET A 46 -7.00 -12.94 -2.78
N ARG A 47 -7.56 -11.80 -3.19
CA ARG A 47 -8.11 -11.66 -4.54
C ARG A 47 -7.02 -11.65 -5.61
N LEU A 48 -5.86 -11.03 -5.34
CA LEU A 48 -4.69 -11.13 -6.21
C LEU A 48 -4.22 -12.57 -6.34
N SER A 49 -4.07 -13.30 -5.23
CA SER A 49 -3.70 -14.72 -5.26
C SER A 49 -4.67 -15.54 -6.11
N LYS A 50 -5.99 -15.31 -5.97
CA LYS A 50 -7.01 -15.95 -6.82
C LYS A 50 -6.83 -15.60 -8.31
N LEU A 51 -6.59 -14.32 -8.63
CA LEU A 51 -6.38 -13.85 -10.00
C LEU A 51 -5.13 -14.47 -10.66
N TYR A 52 -4.08 -14.71 -9.88
CA TYR A 52 -2.84 -15.35 -10.32
C TYR A 52 -2.82 -16.87 -10.16
N SER A 53 -3.89 -17.47 -9.63
CA SER A 53 -3.95 -18.91 -9.31
C SER A 53 -2.86 -19.37 -8.33
N VAL A 54 -2.50 -18.50 -7.39
CA VAL A 54 -1.53 -18.76 -6.31
C VAL A 54 -2.29 -19.23 -5.06
N PRO A 55 -1.83 -20.28 -4.36
CA PRO A 55 -2.39 -20.69 -3.08
C PRO A 55 -2.32 -19.56 -2.04
N PHE A 56 -3.46 -19.24 -1.44
CA PHE A 56 -3.54 -18.18 -0.44
C PHE A 56 -3.36 -18.74 0.98
N SER A 57 -2.43 -18.16 1.74
CA SER A 57 -2.24 -18.45 3.16
C SER A 57 -2.45 -17.17 3.97
N LYS A 58 -3.45 -17.19 4.84
CA LYS A 58 -3.78 -16.06 5.72
C LYS A 58 -2.62 -15.66 6.62
N ASN A 59 -1.86 -16.65 7.11
CA ASN A 59 -0.74 -16.43 8.02
C ASN A 59 0.45 -15.79 7.28
N LEU A 60 0.81 -16.32 6.10
CA LEU A 60 1.88 -15.75 5.28
C LEU A 60 1.52 -14.35 4.80
N ALA A 61 0.29 -14.16 4.31
CA ALA A 61 -0.20 -12.85 3.91
C ALA A 61 -0.07 -11.81 5.04
N LYS A 62 -0.50 -12.16 6.27
CA LYS A 62 -0.37 -11.27 7.43
C LYS A 62 1.09 -10.99 7.77
N ALA A 63 1.95 -12.01 7.75
CA ALA A 63 3.37 -11.89 8.04
C ALA A 63 4.05 -10.95 7.05
N TRP A 64 3.88 -11.16 5.75
CA TRP A 64 4.53 -10.35 4.72
C TRP A 64 4.04 -8.91 4.66
N ILE A 65 2.73 -8.70 4.82
CA ILE A 65 2.18 -7.35 4.97
C ILE A 65 2.85 -6.66 6.16
N ALA A 66 2.92 -7.32 7.32
CA ALA A 66 3.57 -6.75 8.49
C ALA A 66 5.05 -6.45 8.24
N THR A 67 5.80 -7.37 7.63
CA THR A 67 7.23 -7.19 7.31
C THR A 67 7.48 -6.04 6.35
N LEU A 68 6.66 -5.87 5.31
CA LEU A 68 6.79 -4.74 4.38
C LEU A 68 6.51 -3.41 5.08
N MET A 69 5.51 -3.37 5.96
CA MET A 69 5.14 -2.18 6.72
C MET A 69 6.16 -1.83 7.80
N THR A 70 6.71 -2.80 8.53
CA THR A 70 7.72 -2.57 9.58
C THR A 70 9.13 -2.39 9.00
N GLY A 71 9.40 -2.96 7.82
CA GLY A 71 10.66 -2.80 7.09
C GLY A 71 10.98 -1.37 6.66
N LEU A 72 10.04 -0.43 6.82
CA LEU A 72 10.21 1.00 6.62
C LEU A 72 11.13 1.67 7.67
N ALA A 73 11.45 1.00 8.78
CA ALA A 73 11.85 1.66 10.02
C ALA A 73 13.26 2.28 10.13
N PRO A 74 14.25 2.11 9.22
CA PRO A 74 15.37 3.08 9.28
C PRO A 74 16.00 3.54 7.96
N LYS A 75 15.71 2.93 6.80
CA LYS A 75 16.40 3.25 5.53
C LYS A 75 15.51 3.82 4.43
N ALA A 76 14.18 3.86 4.63
CA ALA A 76 13.21 4.36 3.67
C ALA A 76 12.95 5.87 3.75
N ALA A 77 13.85 6.63 4.39
CA ALA A 77 13.84 8.09 4.41
C ALA A 77 14.30 8.67 3.06
N THR A 78 13.58 8.33 1.99
CA THR A 78 13.54 9.23 0.83
C THR A 78 12.91 10.55 1.30
N PRO A 79 13.35 11.73 0.82
CA PRO A 79 12.87 13.03 1.31
C PRO A 79 11.35 13.20 1.28
N LEU A 80 10.68 12.48 0.37
CA LEU A 80 9.23 12.44 0.25
C LEU A 80 8.60 11.67 1.42
N VAL A 81 8.98 10.42 1.67
CA VAL A 81 8.48 9.65 2.83
C VAL A 81 8.89 10.31 4.15
N GLY A 82 10.10 10.87 4.24
CA GLY A 82 10.59 11.60 5.41
C GLY A 82 9.78 12.86 5.74
N SER A 83 9.22 13.53 4.72
CA SER A 83 8.30 14.66 4.92
C SER A 83 6.91 14.24 5.39
N PHE A 84 6.44 13.04 5.03
CA PHE A 84 5.19 12.47 5.53
C PHE A 84 5.33 11.86 6.93
N LEU A 85 6.48 11.27 7.26
CA LEU A 85 6.78 10.78 8.60
C LEU A 85 6.86 11.91 9.65
N LYS A 86 7.24 13.12 9.23
CA LYS A 86 7.22 14.34 10.06
C LYS A 86 5.80 14.87 10.37
N LEU A 87 4.76 14.21 9.86
CA LEU A 87 3.35 14.58 10.08
C LEU A 87 2.63 13.61 11.05
N ILE A 88 3.35 12.70 11.71
CA ILE A 88 2.84 11.79 12.74
C ILE A 88 2.88 12.49 14.11
N PRO A 89 1.74 12.74 14.78
CA PRO A 89 1.75 13.23 16.16
C PRO A 89 1.89 12.06 17.14
N GLY A 90 2.82 11.95 18.10
CA GLY A 90 3.53 12.94 18.94
C GLY A 90 4.86 13.56 18.46
N ILE A 91 5.04 13.75 17.16
CA ILE A 91 5.80 14.89 16.58
C ILE A 91 4.95 15.49 15.44
N GLY A 92 3.91 16.29 15.75
CA GLY A 92 3.21 17.11 14.72
C GLY A 92 1.68 16.99 14.61
N THR A 93 0.96 17.30 15.69
CA THR A 93 -0.48 17.03 15.94
C THR A 93 -1.56 17.80 15.19
N LEU A 94 -1.34 18.32 13.98
CA LEU A 94 -2.39 19.13 13.32
C LEU A 94 -2.61 18.89 11.81
N ALA A 95 -1.85 18.00 11.16
CA ALA A 95 -2.01 17.66 9.74
C ALA A 95 -2.40 16.18 9.47
N GLY A 96 -2.88 15.48 10.51
CA GLY A 96 -2.94 14.01 10.55
C GLY A 96 -3.91 13.32 9.57
N GLY A 97 -5.10 13.86 9.31
CA GLY A 97 -6.13 13.13 8.54
C GLY A 97 -5.79 12.90 7.07
N ALA A 98 -5.41 13.95 6.34
CA ALA A 98 -5.02 13.83 4.93
C ALA A 98 -3.72 13.02 4.73
N THR A 99 -2.82 13.10 5.70
CA THR A 99 -1.56 12.36 5.71
C THR A 99 -1.80 10.87 5.94
N THR A 100 -2.65 10.51 6.92
CA THR A 100 -3.01 9.12 7.21
C THR A 100 -3.79 8.49 6.06
N ALA A 101 -4.72 9.22 5.44
CA ALA A 101 -5.43 8.77 4.25
C ALA A 101 -4.50 8.53 3.05
N ALA A 102 -3.51 9.41 2.87
CA ALA A 102 -2.52 9.29 1.81
C ALA A 102 -1.58 8.10 2.06
N LEU A 103 -1.03 7.97 3.27
CA LEU A 103 -0.17 6.85 3.63
C LEU A 103 -0.92 5.51 3.59
N GLY A 104 -2.19 5.47 4.02
CA GLY A 104 -3.04 4.28 3.96
C GLY A 104 -3.28 3.81 2.52
N GLY A 105 -3.59 4.75 1.61
CA GLY A 105 -3.76 4.43 0.19
C GLY A 105 -2.46 4.04 -0.49
N ALA A 106 -1.40 4.84 -0.29
CA ALA A 106 -0.10 4.59 -0.91
C ALA A 106 0.54 3.28 -0.43
N SER A 107 0.43 2.94 0.85
CA SER A 107 0.93 1.65 1.38
C SER A 107 0.14 0.47 0.83
N THR A 108 -1.19 0.59 0.76
CA THR A 108 -2.05 -0.45 0.18
C THR A 108 -1.70 -0.67 -1.30
N TYR A 109 -1.52 0.41 -2.06
CA TYR A 109 -1.07 0.36 -3.44
C TYR A 109 0.29 -0.32 -3.56
N ALA A 110 1.27 0.08 -2.76
CA ALA A 110 2.63 -0.46 -2.78
C ALA A 110 2.67 -1.97 -2.45
N VAL A 111 1.93 -2.42 -1.43
CA VAL A 111 1.79 -3.86 -1.11
C VAL A 111 1.22 -4.60 -2.31
N GLY A 112 0.13 -4.09 -2.90
CA GLY A 112 -0.50 -4.70 -4.05
C GLY A 112 0.44 -4.86 -5.25
N ARG A 113 1.20 -3.81 -5.58
CA ARG A 113 2.16 -3.80 -6.69
C ARG A 113 3.33 -4.76 -6.49
N VAL A 114 3.87 -4.83 -5.27
CA VAL A 114 4.91 -5.80 -4.92
C VAL A 114 4.44 -7.23 -5.18
N PHE A 115 3.26 -7.59 -4.69
CA PHE A 115 2.73 -8.94 -4.88
C PHE A 115 2.29 -9.22 -6.31
N GLN A 116 1.74 -8.23 -7.02
CA GLN A 116 1.47 -8.34 -8.45
C GLN A 116 2.76 -8.70 -9.20
N GLN A 117 3.83 -7.93 -9.01
CA GLN A 117 5.10 -8.17 -9.68
C GLN A 117 5.69 -9.54 -9.33
N HIS A 118 5.62 -9.93 -8.04
CA HIS A 118 6.08 -11.24 -7.58
C HIS A 118 5.30 -12.39 -8.23
N PHE A 119 3.97 -12.29 -8.30
CA PHE A 119 3.13 -13.32 -8.91
C PHE A 119 3.27 -13.36 -10.44
N GLU A 120 3.49 -12.22 -11.10
CA GLU A 120 3.79 -12.16 -12.54
C GLU A 120 5.11 -12.85 -12.91
N GLN A 121 6.04 -12.97 -11.96
CA GLN A 121 7.30 -13.70 -12.09
C GLN A 121 7.17 -15.19 -11.73
N GLY A 122 5.96 -15.65 -11.39
CA GLY A 122 5.72 -17.04 -10.96
C GLY A 122 5.95 -17.28 -9.47
N GLY A 123 6.11 -16.22 -8.69
CA GLY A 123 6.21 -16.30 -7.23
C GLY A 123 4.91 -16.71 -6.55
N THR A 124 5.02 -17.20 -5.32
CA THR A 124 3.92 -17.56 -4.42
C THR A 124 4.08 -16.84 -3.08
N LEU A 125 3.12 -17.00 -2.17
CA LEU A 125 3.29 -16.48 -0.81
C LEU A 125 4.38 -17.22 -0.02
N GLU A 126 4.75 -18.44 -0.41
CA GLU A 126 5.72 -19.25 0.34
C GLU A 126 7.17 -18.88 0.01
N ASN A 127 7.43 -18.46 -1.22
CA ASN A 127 8.76 -18.07 -1.69
C ASN A 127 8.95 -16.54 -1.77
N PHE A 128 8.08 -15.78 -1.12
CA PHE A 128 8.18 -14.33 -1.07
C PHE A 128 9.41 -13.90 -0.28
N ASP A 129 10.23 -13.06 -0.88
CA ASP A 129 11.44 -12.51 -0.28
C ASP A 129 11.26 -11.01 0.00
N PRO A 130 10.99 -10.62 1.26
CA PRO A 130 10.76 -9.24 1.61
C PRO A 130 11.99 -8.35 1.38
N ASP A 131 13.22 -8.90 1.44
CA ASP A 131 14.44 -8.11 1.23
C ASP A 131 14.59 -7.68 -0.23
N LYS A 132 14.24 -8.57 -1.17
CA LYS A 132 14.17 -8.23 -2.61
C LYS A 132 13.02 -7.27 -2.91
N ALA A 133 11.91 -7.39 -2.20
CA ALA A 133 10.72 -6.57 -2.41
C ALA A 133 10.84 -5.14 -1.87
N LYS A 134 11.76 -4.86 -0.94
CA LYS A 134 11.94 -3.54 -0.31
C LYS A 134 12.11 -2.41 -1.32
N GLY A 135 12.92 -2.62 -2.36
CA GLY A 135 13.17 -1.60 -3.38
C GLY A 135 11.91 -1.21 -4.13
N THR A 136 11.18 -2.21 -4.65
CA THR A 136 9.88 -2.01 -5.31
C THR A 136 8.87 -1.37 -4.36
N PHE A 137 8.80 -1.83 -3.12
CA PHE A 137 7.86 -1.30 -2.13
C PHE A 137 8.07 0.19 -1.89
N VAL A 138 9.31 0.63 -1.67
CA VAL A 138 9.64 2.06 -1.45
C VAL A 138 9.37 2.89 -2.70
N ALA A 139 9.66 2.35 -3.90
CA ALA A 139 9.38 3.02 -5.16
C ALA A 139 7.86 3.24 -5.35
N GLU A 140 7.06 2.19 -5.17
CA GLU A 140 5.61 2.23 -5.35
C GLU A 140 4.92 3.05 -4.25
N LEU A 141 5.43 3.03 -3.01
CA LEU A 141 4.96 3.89 -1.92
C LEU A 141 5.15 5.36 -2.28
N ASN A 142 6.33 5.73 -2.78
CA ASN A 142 6.60 7.09 -3.25
C ASN A 142 5.70 7.50 -4.41
N GLN A 143 5.43 6.60 -5.35
CA GLN A 143 4.50 6.86 -6.45
C GLN A 143 3.07 7.07 -5.94
N GLY A 144 2.58 6.21 -5.04
CA GLY A 144 1.25 6.34 -4.45
C GLY A 144 1.07 7.69 -3.72
N VAL A 145 2.06 8.07 -2.91
CA VAL A 145 2.07 9.37 -2.22
C VAL A 145 2.03 10.55 -3.20
N ARG A 146 2.83 10.49 -4.28
CA ARG A 146 2.86 11.53 -5.32
C ARG A 146 1.50 11.66 -6.02
N GLN A 147 0.89 10.55 -6.41
CA GLN A 147 -0.41 10.55 -7.08
C GLN A 147 -1.49 11.20 -6.21
N GLN A 148 -1.51 10.89 -4.91
CA GLN A 148 -2.44 11.50 -3.95
C GLN A 148 -2.20 12.98 -3.72
N THR A 149 -0.94 13.40 -3.69
CA THR A 149 -0.58 14.81 -3.56
C THR A 149 -1.03 15.61 -4.79
N THR A 150 -0.82 15.08 -6.00
CA THR A 150 -1.29 15.71 -7.23
C THR A 150 -2.82 15.76 -7.30
N LEU A 151 -3.51 14.71 -6.87
CA LEU A 151 -4.97 14.68 -6.81
C LEU A 151 -5.50 15.76 -5.86
N LYS A 152 -4.91 15.88 -4.67
CA LYS A 152 -5.25 16.93 -3.70
C LYS A 152 -5.05 18.33 -4.32
N ASN A 153 -3.91 18.60 -4.94
CA ASN A 153 -3.61 19.92 -5.51
C ASN A 153 -4.59 20.30 -6.64
N LYS A 154 -5.03 19.33 -7.45
CA LYS A 154 -6.07 19.52 -8.47
C LYS A 154 -7.44 19.82 -7.85
N LEU A 155 -7.77 19.16 -6.74
CA LEU A 155 -9.05 19.35 -6.03
C LEU A 155 -9.09 20.65 -5.21
N THR A 156 -7.96 21.12 -4.67
CA THR A 156 -7.87 22.35 -3.87
C THR A 156 -7.48 23.59 -4.69
N GLY A 157 -7.38 23.48 -6.03
CA GLY A 157 -7.03 24.59 -6.93
C GLY A 157 -5.64 25.20 -6.68
N THR A 158 -4.78 24.53 -5.92
CA THR A 158 -3.45 25.05 -5.53
C THR A 158 -2.43 24.68 -6.60
N SER A 159 -2.60 25.24 -7.80
CA SER A 159 -1.57 25.24 -8.85
C SER A 159 -0.78 26.53 -8.65
N ARG A 160 0.49 26.44 -8.24
CA ARG A 160 1.44 27.54 -8.40
C ARG A 160 2.15 27.38 -9.73
#